data_AF-A0A7X7MQA4-F1
#
_entry.id   AF-A0A7X7MQA4-F1
#
_cell.length_a   1.000
_cell.length_b   1.000
_cell.length_c   1.000
_cell.angle_alpha   90.00
_cell.angle_beta   90.00
_cell.angle_gamma   90.00
#
_symmetry.space_group_name_H-M   'P 1'
#
loop_
_entity.id
_entity.type
_entity.pdbx_description
1 polymer ?
#
loop_
_entity_poly.entity_id
_entity_poly.type
_entity_poly.pdbx_seq_one_letter_code
_entity_poly.pdbx_strand_id
1 'polypeptide(L)'
;MKHTGIRLGVVLIVGAACAVQAATRIWQGSVDSAWANSANWEGGVKPGPDDVAELSAAAGAVVLSENVTVGDVHYAPVPGEVTNVLTVLSDTEAPASKKVILTTAGMRRVRVGTGAELRMEADLAPDGEMTKEGYGTLVVRRELKTVGRCYVEQGRLVNEGAIDATDTHLHVGTVEPDTGGPAEFVMRDGATYASYNSGLHADLLWGG
;
A
#
# COMPACT_ATOMS: atom_id res chain seq x y z
N MET A 1 -46.06 -8.76 -57.33
CA MET A 1 -45.63 -9.66 -56.24
C MET A 1 -45.01 -8.79 -55.16
N LYS A 2 -45.65 -8.67 -53.99
CA LYS A 2 -45.17 -7.85 -52.87
C LYS A 2 -44.32 -8.75 -51.96
N HIS A 3 -43.01 -8.50 -51.85
CA HIS A 3 -42.16 -9.19 -50.88
C HIS A 3 -42.19 -8.44 -49.55
N THR A 4 -42.76 -9.11 -48.54
CA THR A 4 -42.80 -8.70 -47.14
C THR A 4 -41.41 -8.89 -46.53
N GLY A 5 -40.71 -7.80 -46.23
CA GLY A 5 -39.43 -7.84 -45.52
C GLY A 5 -39.65 -8.01 -44.02
N ILE A 6 -39.22 -9.15 -43.48
CA ILE A 6 -39.12 -9.40 -42.03
C ILE A 6 -38.01 -8.49 -41.49
N ARG A 7 -38.36 -7.54 -40.62
CA ARG A 7 -37.39 -6.73 -39.88
C ARG A 7 -36.95 -7.52 -38.65
N LEU A 8 -35.75 -8.11 -38.70
CA LEU A 8 -35.06 -8.63 -37.52
C LEU A 8 -34.68 -7.44 -36.63
N GLY A 9 -35.40 -7.26 -35.52
CA GLY A 9 -35.01 -6.30 -34.47
C GLY A 9 -33.84 -6.88 -33.68
N VAL A 10 -32.65 -6.29 -33.83
CA VAL A 10 -31.52 -6.56 -32.93
C VAL A 10 -31.85 -5.92 -31.59
N VAL A 11 -32.10 -6.76 -30.57
CA VAL A 11 -32.21 -6.31 -29.18
C VAL A 11 -30.78 -6.20 -28.64
N LEU A 12 -30.32 -4.96 -28.46
CA LEU A 12 -29.05 -4.67 -27.81
C LEU A 12 -29.24 -4.79 -26.29
N ILE A 13 -28.79 -5.90 -25.69
CA ILE A 13 -28.69 -6.02 -24.24
C ILE A 13 -27.39 -5.32 -23.83
N VAL A 14 -27.49 -4.09 -23.35
CA VAL A 14 -26.38 -3.40 -22.69
C VAL A 14 -26.29 -3.96 -21.28
N GLY A 15 -25.43 -4.95 -21.08
CA GLY A 15 -25.03 -5.37 -19.74
C GLY A 15 -24.24 -4.24 -19.08
N ALA A 16 -24.86 -3.51 -18.15
CA ALA A 16 -24.15 -2.57 -17.30
C ALA A 16 -23.24 -3.38 -16.37
N ALA A 17 -21.97 -3.51 -16.73
CA ALA A 17 -20.95 -3.89 -15.77
C ALA A 17 -20.84 -2.73 -14.76
N CYS A 18 -21.41 -2.89 -13.57
CA CYS A 18 -21.09 -2.03 -12.44
C CYS A 18 -19.60 -2.21 -12.16
N ALA A 19 -18.76 -1.30 -12.64
CA ALA A 19 -17.43 -1.13 -12.10
C ALA A 19 -17.63 -0.64 -10.66
N VAL A 20 -17.29 -1.48 -9.67
CA VAL A 20 -17.05 -0.99 -8.30
C VAL A 20 -15.89 -0.03 -8.42
N GLN A 21 -16.16 1.25 -8.18
CA GLN A 21 -15.13 2.26 -8.14
C GLN A 21 -14.45 2.19 -6.78
N ALA A 22 -13.12 2.12 -6.78
CA ALA A 22 -12.28 2.27 -5.60
C ALA A 22 -12.76 3.46 -4.75
N ALA A 23 -13.05 3.24 -3.47
CA ALA A 23 -13.43 4.31 -2.56
C ALA A 23 -12.25 4.67 -1.64
N THR A 24 -12.16 5.94 -1.27
CA THR A 24 -11.28 6.35 -0.16
C THR A 24 -12.02 6.14 1.15
N ARG A 25 -11.48 5.33 2.06
CA ARG A 25 -12.01 5.14 3.42
C ARG A 25 -11.13 5.88 4.40
N ILE A 26 -11.72 6.86 5.07
CA ILE A 26 -11.02 7.78 5.95
C ILE A 26 -11.04 7.23 7.38
N TRP A 27 -9.85 7.09 7.97
CA TRP A 27 -9.70 6.80 9.38
C TRP A 27 -10.07 8.03 10.23
N GLN A 28 -10.92 7.83 11.23
CA GLN A 28 -11.33 8.82 12.21
C GLN A 28 -10.78 8.52 13.61
N GLY A 29 -10.48 7.24 13.92
CA GLY A 29 -9.92 6.83 15.21
C GLY A 29 -10.74 7.29 16.43
N SER A 30 -12.06 7.36 16.28
CA SER A 30 -12.97 7.99 17.24
C SER A 30 -13.26 7.13 18.47
N VAL A 31 -13.02 5.82 18.40
CA VAL A 31 -13.33 4.87 19.47
C VAL A 31 -12.07 4.28 20.09
N ASP A 32 -11.19 3.73 19.27
CA ASP A 32 -9.94 3.09 19.70
C ASP A 32 -8.92 3.10 18.55
N SER A 33 -7.81 2.39 18.71
CA SER A 33 -6.77 2.25 17.68
C SER A 33 -6.96 1.04 16.75
N ALA A 34 -8.03 0.24 16.90
CA ALA A 34 -8.17 -1.03 16.18
C ALA A 34 -8.66 -0.81 14.74
N TRP A 35 -7.89 -1.28 13.76
CA TRP A 35 -8.26 -1.22 12.34
C TRP A 35 -9.61 -1.89 12.06
N ALA A 36 -9.86 -3.03 12.71
CA ALA A 36 -11.05 -3.85 12.52
C ALA A 36 -12.34 -3.19 13.05
N ASN A 37 -12.23 -2.21 13.95
CA ASN A 37 -13.39 -1.52 14.49
C ASN A 37 -13.94 -0.53 13.46
N SER A 38 -15.08 -0.87 12.87
CA SER A 38 -15.69 -0.09 11.80
C SER A 38 -16.08 1.33 12.24
N ALA A 39 -16.33 1.56 13.53
CA ALA A 39 -16.65 2.89 14.06
C ALA A 39 -15.46 3.87 13.97
N ASN A 40 -14.23 3.37 13.80
CA ASN A 40 -13.07 4.22 13.55
C ASN A 40 -12.95 4.66 12.09
N TRP A 41 -13.83 4.22 11.19
CA TRP A 41 -13.83 4.61 9.78
C TRP A 41 -15.01 5.50 9.46
N GLU A 42 -14.81 6.48 8.58
CA GLU A 42 -15.88 7.35 8.11
C GLU A 42 -17.04 6.53 7.53
N GLY A 43 -18.25 6.85 7.97
CA GLY A 43 -19.47 6.14 7.56
C GLY A 43 -19.58 4.72 8.12
N GLY A 44 -18.69 4.28 9.01
CA GLY A 44 -18.73 2.94 9.59
C GLY A 44 -18.26 1.84 8.63
N VAL A 45 -17.48 2.19 7.60
CA VAL A 45 -17.07 1.26 6.54
C VAL A 45 -15.55 1.18 6.44
N LYS A 46 -15.00 0.01 6.77
CA LYS A 46 -13.57 -0.28 6.64
C LYS A 46 -13.16 -0.43 5.16
N PRO A 47 -11.91 -0.11 4.79
CA PRO A 47 -11.39 -0.31 3.44
C PRO A 47 -11.39 -1.79 3.07
N GLY A 48 -11.87 -2.06 1.86
CA GLY A 48 -11.72 -3.34 1.19
C GLY A 48 -10.58 -3.37 0.17
N PRO A 49 -10.47 -4.47 -0.60
CA PRO A 49 -9.40 -4.72 -1.57
C PRO A 49 -9.19 -3.63 -2.63
N ASP A 50 -10.25 -2.95 -3.06
CA ASP A 50 -10.19 -1.90 -4.07
C ASP A 50 -10.03 -0.50 -3.46
N ASP A 51 -10.12 -0.37 -2.14
CA ASP A 51 -10.22 0.92 -1.46
C ASP A 51 -8.84 1.48 -1.12
N VAL A 52 -8.78 2.80 -1.03
CA VAL A 52 -7.66 3.54 -0.42
C VAL A 52 -7.92 3.64 1.08
N ALA A 53 -7.01 3.13 1.90
CA ALA A 53 -6.99 3.40 3.33
C ALA A 53 -6.35 4.78 3.58
N GLU A 54 -7.18 5.77 3.88
CA GLU A 54 -6.75 7.15 4.19
C GLU A 54 -6.54 7.30 5.68
N LEU A 55 -5.28 7.36 6.10
CA LEU A 55 -4.85 7.38 7.50
C LEU A 55 -4.36 8.77 7.95
N SER A 56 -4.52 9.83 7.16
CA SER A 56 -3.94 11.15 7.45
C SER A 56 -4.42 11.79 8.77
N ALA A 57 -5.60 11.40 9.27
CA ALA A 57 -6.11 11.85 10.57
C ALA A 57 -5.70 10.93 11.74
N ALA A 58 -5.02 9.81 11.49
CA ALA A 58 -4.55 8.92 12.53
C ALA A 58 -3.39 9.54 13.31
N ALA A 59 -3.41 9.35 14.63
CA ALA A 59 -2.34 9.78 15.54
C ALA A 59 -1.83 8.58 16.34
N GLY A 60 -0.51 8.53 16.57
CA GLY A 60 0.12 7.46 17.34
C GLY A 60 0.16 6.13 16.58
N ALA A 61 -0.84 5.27 16.78
CA ALA A 61 -0.85 3.92 16.23
C ALA A 61 -2.23 3.46 15.73
N VAL A 62 -2.21 2.64 14.68
CA VAL A 62 -3.34 1.83 14.23
C VAL A 62 -2.95 0.36 14.36
N VAL A 63 -3.80 -0.42 15.03
CA VAL A 63 -3.52 -1.80 15.45
C VAL A 63 -4.30 -2.79 14.59
N LEU A 64 -3.60 -3.76 14.03
CA LEU A 64 -4.15 -4.86 13.24
C LEU A 64 -4.33 -6.09 14.15
N SER A 65 -5.57 -6.57 14.25
CA SER A 65 -5.90 -7.88 14.86
C SER A 65 -6.19 -8.98 13.83
N GLU A 66 -6.30 -8.59 12.57
CA GLU A 66 -6.48 -9.44 11.41
C GLU A 66 -5.58 -8.96 10.27
N ASN A 67 -5.29 -9.82 9.30
CA ASN A 67 -4.69 -9.36 8.06
C ASN A 67 -5.69 -8.46 7.34
N VAL A 68 -5.23 -7.34 6.82
CA VAL A 68 -6.07 -6.38 6.11
C VAL A 68 -5.65 -6.33 4.66
N THR A 69 -6.61 -6.31 3.75
CA THR A 69 -6.37 -6.21 2.31
C THR A 69 -6.95 -4.90 1.82
N VAL A 70 -6.10 -4.07 1.21
CA VAL A 70 -6.47 -2.76 0.67
C VAL A 70 -5.80 -2.53 -0.68
N GLY A 71 -6.32 -1.60 -1.44
CA GLY A 71 -5.73 -1.23 -2.72
C GLY A 71 -4.47 -0.38 -2.52
N ASP A 72 -4.60 0.64 -1.67
CA ASP A 72 -3.56 1.63 -1.40
C ASP A 72 -3.60 2.09 0.08
N VAL A 73 -2.48 2.62 0.57
CA VAL A 73 -2.36 3.29 1.87
C VAL A 73 -1.90 4.72 1.68
N HIS A 74 -2.60 5.68 2.29
CA HIS A 74 -2.22 7.08 2.28
C HIS A 74 -2.05 7.61 3.71
N TYR A 75 -0.94 8.30 3.95
CA TYR A 75 -0.68 9.01 5.19
C TYR A 75 0.01 10.35 4.91
N ALA A 76 -0.76 11.43 4.89
CA ALA A 76 -0.31 12.81 4.70
C ALA A 76 -0.95 13.73 5.75
N PRO A 77 -0.57 13.59 7.03
CA PRO A 77 -1.10 14.42 8.11
C PRO A 77 -0.86 15.90 7.84
N VAL A 78 -1.82 16.74 8.23
CA VAL A 78 -1.65 18.19 8.23
C VAL A 78 -0.69 18.55 9.37
N PRO A 79 0.45 19.21 9.09
CA PRO A 79 1.41 19.57 10.13
C PRO A 79 0.77 20.38 11.25
N GLY A 80 0.87 19.88 12.49
CA GLY A 80 0.36 20.54 13.69
C GLY A 80 -1.06 20.13 14.11
N GLU A 81 -1.79 19.35 13.30
CA GLU A 81 -3.09 18.79 13.69
C GLU A 81 -2.96 17.44 14.40
N VAL A 82 -2.01 16.62 13.94
CA VAL A 82 -1.68 15.32 14.55
C VAL A 82 -0.16 15.14 14.63
N THR A 83 0.28 14.06 15.26
CA THR A 83 1.69 13.65 15.16
C THR A 83 2.01 13.36 13.70
N ASN A 84 3.13 13.87 13.19
CA ASN A 84 3.62 13.54 11.85
C ASN A 84 4.19 12.11 11.74
N VAL A 85 4.00 11.29 12.76
CA VAL A 85 4.43 9.89 12.81
C VAL A 85 3.21 9.04 13.09
N LEU A 86 3.00 8.03 12.26
CA LEU A 86 2.00 6.98 12.46
C LEU A 86 2.67 5.62 12.47
N THR A 87 2.27 4.76 13.41
CA THR A 87 2.69 3.35 13.46
C THR A 87 1.53 2.44 13.11
N VAL A 88 1.69 1.60 12.09
CA VAL A 88 0.78 0.48 11.84
C VAL A 88 1.37 -0.74 12.53
N LEU A 89 0.69 -1.21 13.57
CA LEU A 89 1.16 -2.22 14.51
C LEU A 89 0.39 -3.52 14.32
N SER A 90 1.08 -4.65 14.37
CA SER A 90 0.44 -5.95 14.56
C SER A 90 0.18 -6.20 16.05
N ASP A 91 -1.00 -6.68 16.41
CA ASP A 91 -1.32 -7.08 17.79
C ASP A 91 -0.60 -8.35 18.27
N THR A 92 0.08 -9.01 17.34
CA THR A 92 0.75 -10.29 17.53
C THR A 92 2.18 -10.20 17.00
N GLU A 93 3.08 -10.88 17.69
CA GLU A 93 4.48 -10.94 17.34
C GLU A 93 4.75 -11.89 16.17
N ALA A 94 5.93 -11.75 15.55
CA ALA A 94 6.43 -12.71 14.57
C ALA A 94 6.50 -14.14 15.17
N PRO A 95 6.24 -15.19 14.39
CA PRO A 95 5.93 -15.21 12.95
C PRO A 95 4.44 -15.00 12.62
N ALA A 96 3.57 -14.80 13.62
CA ALA A 96 2.11 -14.70 13.45
C ALA A 96 1.61 -13.26 13.24
N SER A 97 2.54 -12.32 13.07
CA SER A 97 2.26 -10.91 12.86
C SER A 97 1.28 -10.70 11.70
N LYS A 98 0.40 -9.72 11.91
CA LYS A 98 -0.60 -9.30 10.95
C LYS A 98 0.02 -8.49 9.84
N LYS A 99 -0.64 -8.56 8.69
CA LYS A 99 -0.15 -8.02 7.43
C LYS A 99 -1.08 -6.93 6.91
N VAL A 100 -0.50 -5.90 6.33
CA VAL A 100 -1.19 -5.07 5.32
C VAL A 100 -0.86 -5.67 3.96
N ILE A 101 -1.89 -6.17 3.28
CA ILE A 101 -1.79 -6.73 1.94
C ILE A 101 -2.23 -5.64 0.96
N LEU A 102 -1.29 -5.14 0.16
CA LEU A 102 -1.61 -4.27 -0.96
C LEU A 102 -1.94 -5.15 -2.15
N THR A 103 -3.17 -5.06 -2.68
CA THR A 103 -3.64 -6.06 -3.65
C THR A 103 -3.65 -5.60 -5.10
N THR A 104 -3.57 -6.56 -6.02
CA THR A 104 -3.73 -6.42 -7.47
C THR A 104 -5.00 -5.67 -7.90
N ALA A 105 -6.02 -5.69 -7.05
CA ALA A 105 -7.28 -4.98 -7.25
C ALA A 105 -7.11 -3.44 -7.17
N GLY A 106 -6.15 -2.95 -6.38
CA GLY A 106 -5.78 -1.54 -6.29
C GLY A 106 -4.54 -1.16 -7.11
N MET A 107 -3.93 -0.03 -6.78
CA MET A 107 -2.69 0.44 -7.43
C MET A 107 -1.42 0.07 -6.65
N ARG A 108 -1.55 -0.55 -5.47
CA ARG A 108 -0.47 -1.00 -4.58
C ARG A 108 0.49 0.11 -4.21
N ARG A 109 -0.08 1.25 -3.82
CA ARG A 109 0.68 2.43 -3.43
C ARG A 109 0.73 2.60 -1.92
N VAL A 110 1.89 3.06 -1.47
CA VAL A 110 2.03 3.70 -0.17
C VAL A 110 2.43 5.15 -0.42
N ARG A 111 1.53 6.09 -0.10
CA ARG A 111 1.79 7.52 -0.21
C ARG A 111 2.05 8.10 1.18
N VAL A 112 3.21 8.72 1.37
CA VAL A 112 3.55 9.40 2.62
C VAL A 112 3.81 10.88 2.34
N GLY A 113 3.04 11.76 2.99
CA GLY A 113 3.10 13.21 2.80
C GLY A 113 4.40 13.84 3.31
N THR A 114 4.72 15.03 2.81
CA THR A 114 5.95 15.77 3.18
C THR A 114 6.08 15.95 4.69
N GLY A 115 7.23 15.58 5.24
CA GLY A 115 7.51 15.71 6.68
C GLY A 115 6.81 14.67 7.56
N ALA A 116 6.04 13.75 6.97
CA ALA A 116 5.40 12.65 7.67
C ALA A 116 6.24 11.37 7.61
N GLU A 117 6.03 10.50 8.60
CA GLU A 117 6.66 9.19 8.73
C GLU A 117 5.61 8.12 9.02
N LEU A 118 5.50 7.14 8.13
CA LEU A 118 4.67 5.95 8.32
C LEU A 118 5.58 4.77 8.71
N ARG A 119 5.40 4.23 9.91
CA ARG A 119 6.14 3.07 10.42
C ARG A 119 5.30 1.81 10.29
N MET A 120 5.82 0.83 9.58
CA MET A 120 5.24 -0.51 9.45
C MET A 120 5.91 -1.44 10.47
N GLU A 121 5.27 -1.60 11.62
CA GLU A 121 5.59 -2.62 12.63
C GLU A 121 4.75 -3.89 12.45
N ALA A 122 3.70 -3.81 11.64
CA ALA A 122 3.09 -4.95 10.94
C ALA A 122 3.90 -5.32 9.67
N ASP A 123 3.63 -6.49 9.10
CA ASP A 123 4.18 -6.87 7.79
C ASP A 123 3.52 -6.01 6.70
N LEU A 124 4.30 -5.56 5.72
CA LEU A 124 3.79 -5.05 4.46
C LEU A 124 3.95 -6.13 3.39
N ALA A 125 2.86 -6.58 2.80
CA ALA A 125 2.86 -7.72 1.88
C ALA A 125 2.10 -7.41 0.58
N PRO A 126 2.66 -6.60 -0.33
CA PRO A 126 2.08 -6.42 -1.66
C PRO A 126 2.01 -7.75 -2.41
N ASP A 127 0.87 -8.04 -3.03
CA ASP A 127 0.67 -9.25 -3.85
C ASP A 127 1.14 -9.08 -5.32
N GLY A 128 1.84 -7.97 -5.60
CA GLY A 128 2.34 -7.58 -6.91
C GLY A 128 3.27 -6.37 -6.79
N GLU A 129 3.55 -5.70 -7.91
CA GLU A 129 4.41 -4.51 -7.91
C GLU A 129 3.85 -3.42 -6.99
N MET A 130 4.71 -2.80 -6.17
CA MET A 130 4.34 -1.70 -5.27
C MET A 130 5.06 -0.41 -5.62
N THR A 131 4.41 0.72 -5.33
CA THR A 131 5.01 2.05 -5.46
C THR A 131 4.96 2.81 -4.14
N LYS A 132 6.11 3.29 -3.67
CA LYS A 132 6.24 4.29 -2.62
C LYS A 132 6.34 5.67 -3.28
N GLU A 133 5.37 6.53 -2.95
CA GLU A 133 5.26 7.91 -3.45
C GLU A 133 5.05 8.91 -2.30
N GLY A 134 5.04 10.20 -2.63
CA GLY A 134 5.01 11.30 -1.66
C GLY A 134 6.35 11.52 -0.96
N TYR A 135 6.63 12.78 -0.61
CA TYR A 135 7.95 13.21 -0.10
C TYR A 135 8.24 12.86 1.36
N GLY A 136 7.35 12.11 2.02
CA GLY A 136 7.56 11.60 3.38
C GLY A 136 8.35 10.30 3.42
N THR A 137 8.45 9.75 4.64
CA THR A 137 9.24 8.56 4.94
C THR A 137 8.35 7.36 5.22
N LEU A 138 8.55 6.27 4.48
CA LEU A 138 8.04 4.94 4.84
C LEU A 138 9.15 4.18 5.56
N VAL A 139 8.90 3.71 6.78
CA VAL A 139 9.84 2.90 7.56
C VAL A 139 9.28 1.48 7.66
N VAL A 140 10.01 0.51 7.13
CA VAL A 140 9.72 -0.92 7.29
C VAL A 140 10.51 -1.42 8.48
N ARG A 141 9.85 -1.58 9.63
CA ARG A 141 10.48 -2.06 10.87
C ARG A 141 10.49 -3.56 11.01
N ARG A 142 9.52 -4.23 10.39
CA ARG A 142 9.40 -5.69 10.48
C ARG A 142 9.75 -6.39 9.18
N GLU A 143 8.83 -6.42 8.22
CA GLU A 143 9.09 -7.03 6.92
C GLU A 143 8.29 -6.33 5.83
N LEU A 144 8.93 -6.17 4.68
CA LEU A 144 8.28 -5.96 3.41
C LEU A 144 8.53 -7.20 2.56
N LYS A 145 7.47 -7.97 2.31
CA LYS A 145 7.51 -9.15 1.45
C LYS A 145 6.74 -8.86 0.17
N THR A 146 7.46 -8.56 -0.90
CA THR A 146 6.88 -8.15 -2.18
C THR A 146 7.13 -9.20 -3.25
N VAL A 147 6.18 -9.31 -4.17
CA VAL A 147 6.28 -10.14 -5.37
C VAL A 147 6.30 -9.20 -6.58
N GLY A 148 7.40 -9.19 -7.33
CA GLY A 148 7.61 -8.20 -8.40
C GLY A 148 8.11 -6.84 -7.88
N ARG A 149 8.20 -5.83 -8.75
CA ARG A 149 8.99 -4.61 -8.51
C ARG A 149 8.53 -3.76 -7.33
N CYS A 150 9.48 -3.19 -6.60
CA CYS A 150 9.23 -2.13 -5.62
C CYS A 150 9.84 -0.84 -6.15
N TYR A 151 9.01 0.16 -6.43
CA TYR A 151 9.46 1.48 -6.86
C TYR A 151 9.42 2.45 -5.69
N VAL A 152 10.52 3.15 -5.43
CA VAL A 152 10.58 4.31 -4.54
C VAL A 152 10.69 5.52 -5.45
N GLU A 153 9.56 6.08 -5.85
CA GLU A 153 9.51 7.19 -6.80
C GLU A 153 9.78 8.52 -6.10
N GLN A 154 9.29 8.68 -4.87
CA GLN A 154 9.41 9.92 -4.09
C GLN A 154 9.62 9.66 -2.59
N GLY A 155 10.30 10.62 -1.96
CA GLY A 155 10.58 10.59 -0.53
C GLY A 155 11.56 9.49 -0.16
N ARG A 156 11.36 8.86 1.00
CA ARG A 156 12.30 7.89 1.54
C ARG A 156 11.62 6.56 1.87
N LEU A 157 12.30 5.47 1.55
CA LEU A 157 12.05 4.14 2.09
C LEU A 157 13.22 3.77 3.02
N VAL A 158 12.93 3.56 4.31
CA VAL A 158 13.89 3.11 5.31
C VAL A 158 13.60 1.66 5.65
N ASN A 159 14.60 0.80 5.50
CA ASN A 159 14.57 -0.57 5.98
C ASN A 159 15.23 -0.66 7.36
N GLU A 160 14.45 -0.98 8.39
CA GLU A 160 14.87 -1.29 9.76
C GLU A 160 14.67 -2.79 10.10
N GLY A 161 14.03 -3.56 9.22
CA GLY A 161 13.75 -4.97 9.40
C GLY A 161 14.24 -5.80 8.20
N ALA A 162 13.33 -6.58 7.63
CA ALA A 162 13.60 -7.40 6.46
C ALA A 162 12.89 -6.87 5.20
N ILE A 163 13.58 -6.84 4.07
CA ILE A 163 12.94 -6.75 2.75
C ILE A 163 13.24 -8.07 2.03
N ASP A 164 12.17 -8.83 1.77
CA ASP A 164 12.21 -10.04 0.95
C ASP A 164 11.48 -9.73 -0.36
N ALA A 165 12.27 -9.66 -1.42
CA ALA A 165 11.88 -9.17 -2.72
C ALA A 165 12.00 -10.33 -3.72
N THR A 166 10.99 -11.20 -3.75
CA THR A 166 10.96 -12.36 -4.66
C THR A 166 10.56 -11.89 -6.07
N ASP A 167 11.33 -12.27 -7.08
CA ASP A 167 11.24 -11.79 -8.46
C ASP A 167 11.24 -10.25 -8.58
N THR A 168 11.87 -9.60 -7.61
CA THR A 168 11.75 -8.14 -7.40
C THR A 168 13.07 -7.44 -7.62
N HIS A 169 13.02 -6.30 -8.32
CA HIS A 169 14.06 -5.27 -8.26
C HIS A 169 13.54 -4.07 -7.46
N LEU A 170 14.39 -3.50 -6.60
CA LEU A 170 14.13 -2.21 -5.99
C LEU A 170 14.61 -1.11 -6.94
N HIS A 171 13.69 -0.25 -7.36
CA HIS A 171 13.99 0.92 -8.19
C HIS A 171 13.88 2.17 -7.33
N VAL A 172 14.92 3.01 -7.33
CA VAL A 172 14.94 4.27 -6.58
C VAL A 172 15.03 5.42 -7.57
N GLY A 173 14.06 6.33 -7.48
CA GLY A 173 13.89 7.45 -8.39
C GLY A 173 12.96 7.12 -9.55
N THR A 174 12.58 8.15 -10.29
CA THR A 174 11.81 8.04 -11.53
C THR A 174 12.75 7.92 -12.73
N VAL A 175 12.34 7.17 -13.75
CA VAL A 175 13.08 7.09 -15.04
C VAL A 175 12.93 8.39 -15.84
N GLU A 176 11.84 9.12 -15.61
CA GLU A 176 11.57 10.44 -16.18
C GLU A 176 11.97 11.56 -15.22
N PRO A 177 12.26 12.79 -15.70
CA PRO A 177 12.66 13.89 -14.83
C PRO A 177 11.52 14.28 -13.88
N ASP A 178 11.63 13.87 -12.60
CA ASP A 178 10.80 14.41 -11.53
C ASP A 178 11.36 15.79 -11.11
N THR A 179 10.46 16.73 -10.87
CA THR A 179 10.77 18.10 -10.42
C THR A 179 10.97 18.19 -8.90
N GLY A 180 10.82 17.07 -8.19
CA GLY A 180 10.97 16.92 -6.75
C GLY A 180 12.39 16.68 -6.24
N GLY A 181 12.49 16.51 -4.91
CA GLY A 181 13.70 15.99 -4.26
C GLY A 181 13.94 14.51 -4.60
N PRO A 182 15.20 14.03 -4.61
CA PRO A 182 15.51 12.66 -5.02
C PRO A 182 14.86 11.64 -4.08
N ALA A 183 14.36 10.55 -4.66
CA ALA A 183 13.99 9.38 -3.88
C ALA A 183 15.21 8.77 -3.18
N GLU A 184 15.01 8.23 -1.99
CA GLU A 184 16.07 7.64 -1.18
C GLU A 184 15.66 6.26 -0.67
N PHE A 185 16.57 5.29 -0.76
CA PHE A 185 16.48 4.03 -0.05
C PHE A 185 17.59 3.95 0.99
N VAL A 186 17.23 3.63 2.24
CA VAL A 186 18.20 3.52 3.34
C VAL A 186 18.07 2.19 4.05
N MET A 187 19.18 1.47 4.09
CA MET A 187 19.38 0.31 4.95
C MET A 187 19.91 0.77 6.31
N ARG A 188 19.26 0.36 7.40
CA ARG A 188 19.77 0.54 8.76
C ARG A 188 20.61 -0.67 9.18
N ASP A 189 21.44 -0.46 10.20
CA ASP A 189 22.25 -1.51 10.82
C ASP A 189 21.35 -2.66 11.29
N GLY A 190 21.75 -3.89 10.95
CA GLY A 190 20.99 -5.09 11.28
C GLY A 190 19.78 -5.37 10.38
N ALA A 191 19.48 -4.50 9.41
CA ALA A 191 18.43 -4.76 8.41
C ALA A 191 18.93 -5.70 7.32
N THR A 192 18.02 -6.50 6.76
CA THR A 192 18.32 -7.43 5.65
C THR A 192 17.56 -7.06 4.40
N TYR A 193 18.23 -7.12 3.25
CA TYR A 193 17.62 -7.06 1.93
C TYR A 193 17.99 -8.30 1.15
N ALA A 194 16.99 -9.08 0.76
CA ALA A 194 17.15 -10.22 -0.13
C ALA A 194 16.30 -9.99 -1.38
N SER A 195 16.94 -10.08 -2.54
CA SER A 195 16.27 -10.12 -3.83
C SER A 195 16.67 -11.40 -4.55
N TYR A 196 15.67 -12.17 -4.98
CA TYR A 196 15.87 -13.34 -5.82
C TYR A 196 15.15 -13.11 -7.14
N ASN A 197 15.82 -13.35 -8.26
CA ASN A 197 15.18 -13.37 -9.57
C ASN A 197 15.22 -14.78 -10.14
N SER A 198 14.05 -15.45 -10.18
CA SER A 198 13.92 -16.82 -10.66
C SER A 198 14.20 -16.97 -12.15
N GLY A 199 13.93 -15.93 -12.95
CA GLY A 199 14.20 -15.92 -14.38
C GLY A 199 15.69 -15.76 -14.73
N LEU A 200 16.47 -15.17 -13.83
CA LEU A 200 17.91 -14.94 -14.00
C LEU A 200 18.77 -15.89 -13.15
N HIS A 201 18.16 -16.66 -12.25
CA HIS A 201 18.84 -17.44 -11.22
C HIS A 201 19.89 -16.61 -10.46
N ALA A 202 19.55 -15.37 -10.16
CA ALA A 202 20.46 -14.41 -9.54
C ALA A 202 19.92 -13.98 -8.17
N ASP A 203 20.79 -14.04 -7.18
CA ASP A 203 20.55 -13.60 -5.80
C ASP A 203 21.36 -12.33 -5.52
N LEU A 204 20.70 -11.32 -4.97
CA LEU A 204 21.35 -10.19 -4.32
C LEU A 204 20.97 -10.21 -2.84
N LEU A 205 21.97 -10.45 -1.99
CA LEU A 205 21.84 -10.38 -0.55
C LEU A 205 22.68 -9.22 -0.02
N TRP A 206 22.04 -8.29 0.68
CA TRP A 206 22.70 -7.17 1.36
C TRP A 206 22.29 -7.15 2.84
N GLY A 207 23.27 -7.24 3.73
CA GLY A 207 23.12 -6.91 5.16
C GLY A 207 23.60 -5.48 5.44
N GLY A 208 22.79 -4.71 6.15
CA GLY A 208 23.12 -3.37 6.63
C GLY A 208 23.94 -3.40 7.91
#